data_AF-A0A2V8I624-F1
#
_entry.id   AF-A0A2V8I624-F1
#
_cell.length_a   1.000
_cell.length_b   1.000
_cell.length_c   1.000
_cell.angle_alpha   90.00
_cell.angle_beta   90.00
_cell.angle_gamma   90.00
#
_symmetry.space_group_name_H-M   'P 1'
#
loop_
_entity.id
_entity.type
_entity.pdbx_description
1 polymer ?
#
loop_
_entity_poly.entity_id
_entity_poly.type
_entity_poly.pdbx_seq_one_letter_code
_entity_poly.pdbx_strand_id
1 'polypeptide(L)'
;MPTIIDGMAGLRHIGLSCILAGIVVLLLPAETRQARKQTLAEVVAAAGLTAPREAAVEQGRPITSYAVLDDRSVYVLAYYWDLPSGTLEDPLRILSYDRGSGVWKAGQLALAGDPIAHGECVGSILRVQALPYAFLLDTHINPSAGCL
;
A
#
# COMPACT_ATOMS: atom_id res chain seq x y z
N MET A 1 46.32 -46.29 23.37
CA MET A 1 47.67 -45.79 23.74
C MET A 1 48.70 -46.71 23.10
N PRO A 2 49.88 -46.24 22.69
CA PRO A 2 50.35 -44.84 22.55
C PRO A 2 50.43 -44.47 21.03
N THR A 3 51.02 -43.38 20.52
CA THR A 3 51.70 -42.20 21.11
C THR A 3 51.48 -40.96 20.21
N ILE A 4 51.70 -39.76 20.76
CA ILE A 4 51.94 -38.48 20.07
C ILE A 4 53.49 -38.33 19.98
N ILE A 5 54.19 -37.76 18.98
CA ILE A 5 54.18 -36.45 18.27
C ILE A 5 54.65 -36.69 16.80
N ASP A 6 54.88 -35.77 15.85
CA ASP A 6 55.00 -34.29 15.75
C ASP A 6 54.69 -33.85 14.28
N GLY A 7 54.93 -32.66 13.71
CA GLY A 7 55.56 -31.42 14.20
C GLY A 7 56.06 -30.48 13.08
N MET A 8 55.19 -29.60 12.58
CA MET A 8 55.49 -28.33 11.87
C MET A 8 56.56 -28.28 10.75
N ALA A 9 56.10 -28.38 9.49
CA ALA A 9 56.58 -27.57 8.35
C ALA A 9 55.51 -27.58 7.23
N GLY A 10 55.28 -26.56 6.40
CA GLY A 10 55.80 -25.18 6.40
C GLY A 10 54.95 -24.33 5.43
N LEU A 11 54.76 -23.05 5.74
CA LEU A 11 53.81 -22.16 5.04
C LEU A 11 54.28 -21.76 3.63
N ARG A 12 53.42 -21.92 2.59
CA ARG A 12 53.12 -20.88 1.57
C ARG A 12 52.01 -21.25 0.58
N HIS A 13 51.46 -20.21 -0.06
CA HIS A 13 50.22 -20.22 -0.85
C HIS A 13 50.46 -20.23 -2.39
N ILE A 14 49.35 -20.12 -3.12
CA ILE A 14 49.18 -19.76 -4.54
C ILE A 14 49.20 -20.99 -5.49
N GLY A 15 48.00 -21.53 -5.68
CA GLY A 15 47.65 -22.55 -6.68
C GLY A 15 46.20 -22.37 -7.13
N LEU A 16 45.87 -21.17 -7.63
CA LEU A 16 44.51 -20.75 -8.01
C LEU A 16 44.03 -21.52 -9.25
N SER A 17 43.44 -22.70 -9.06
CA SER A 17 42.91 -23.54 -10.14
C SER A 17 41.38 -23.43 -10.21
N CYS A 18 40.90 -22.57 -11.09
CA CYS A 18 39.47 -22.34 -11.30
C CYS A 18 38.81 -23.56 -11.97
N ILE A 19 37.76 -24.11 -11.36
CA ILE A 19 36.80 -24.99 -12.04
C ILE A 19 35.42 -24.35 -11.91
N LEU A 20 34.90 -23.82 -13.02
CA LEU A 20 33.58 -23.19 -13.06
C LEU A 20 32.50 -24.28 -13.06
N ALA A 21 31.81 -24.46 -11.94
CA ALA A 21 30.49 -25.09 -11.93
C ALA A 21 29.48 -24.07 -12.47
N GLY A 22 28.97 -24.31 -13.68
CA GLY A 22 28.11 -23.35 -14.40
C GLY A 22 26.76 -23.15 -13.71
N ILE A 23 26.47 -21.91 -13.29
CA ILE A 23 25.14 -21.52 -12.84
C ILE A 23 24.22 -21.40 -14.06
N VAL A 24 23.34 -22.38 -14.26
CA VAL A 24 22.26 -22.30 -15.26
C VAL A 24 21.21 -21.33 -14.72
N VAL A 25 21.32 -20.06 -15.08
CA VAL A 25 20.30 -19.05 -14.81
C VAL A 25 19.09 -19.36 -15.69
N LEU A 26 18.08 -20.00 -15.11
CA LEU A 26 16.77 -20.17 -15.73
C LEU A 26 16.10 -18.79 -15.86
N LEU A 27 16.26 -18.19 -17.04
CA LEU A 27 15.56 -16.97 -17.48
C LEU A 27 14.07 -17.28 -17.71
N LEU A 28 13.35 -17.53 -16.61
CA LEU A 28 11.90 -17.50 -16.59
C LEU A 28 11.46 -16.08 -17.02
N PRO A 29 10.60 -15.94 -18.04
CA PRO A 29 10.02 -14.64 -18.35
C PRO A 29 9.19 -14.21 -17.16
N ALA A 30 9.60 -13.11 -16.51
CA ALA A 30 8.79 -12.47 -15.49
C ALA A 30 7.59 -11.82 -16.19
N GLU A 31 6.50 -12.59 -16.35
CA GLU A 31 5.20 -12.03 -16.72
C GLU A 31 4.84 -10.97 -15.67
N THR A 32 5.03 -9.70 -16.01
CA THR A 32 4.52 -8.58 -15.25
C THR A 32 3.01 -8.54 -15.39
N ARG A 33 2.32 -9.47 -14.72
CA ARG A 33 0.89 -9.40 -14.47
C ARG A 33 0.62 -8.11 -13.71
N GLN A 34 0.30 -7.05 -14.45
CA GLN A 34 -0.17 -5.80 -13.91
C GLN A 34 -1.36 -6.11 -13.01
N ALA A 35 -1.17 -5.95 -11.70
CA ALA A 35 -2.16 -6.36 -10.73
C ALA A 35 -3.46 -5.61 -11.01
N ARG A 36 -4.56 -6.36 -11.22
CA ARG A 36 -5.87 -5.75 -11.47
C ARG A 36 -6.21 -4.85 -10.29
N LYS A 37 -6.42 -3.56 -10.59
CA LYS A 37 -6.86 -2.55 -9.64
C LYS A 37 -8.18 -3.00 -9.02
N GLN A 38 -8.22 -3.04 -7.68
CA GLN A 38 -9.38 -3.50 -6.94
C GLN A 38 -10.52 -2.49 -7.06
N THR A 39 -11.76 -2.97 -7.10
CA THR A 39 -12.94 -2.09 -7.07
C THR A 39 -13.27 -1.62 -5.66
N LEU A 40 -14.06 -0.54 -5.56
CA LEU A 40 -14.61 -0.09 -4.27
C LEU A 40 -15.32 -1.23 -3.53
N ALA A 41 -16.13 -2.04 -4.24
CA ALA A 41 -16.78 -3.21 -3.65
C ALA A 41 -15.80 -4.29 -3.18
N GLU A 42 -14.73 -4.57 -3.94
CA GLU A 42 -13.73 -5.58 -3.57
C GLU A 42 -12.94 -5.19 -2.31
N VAL A 43 -12.63 -3.90 -2.13
CA VAL A 43 -11.94 -3.40 -0.92
C VAL A 43 -12.87 -3.35 0.30
N VAL A 44 -14.15 -2.99 0.13
CA VAL A 44 -15.12 -3.02 1.24
C VAL A 44 -15.48 -4.46 1.64
N ALA A 45 -15.63 -5.37 0.67
CA ALA A 45 -15.90 -6.78 0.93
C ALA A 45 -14.75 -7.49 1.66
N ALA A 46 -13.51 -7.04 1.49
CA ALA A 46 -12.35 -7.57 2.22
C ALA A 46 -12.46 -7.36 3.75
N ALA A 47 -13.20 -6.35 4.21
CA ALA A 47 -13.51 -6.10 5.63
C ALA A 47 -14.79 -6.82 6.11
N GLY A 48 -15.34 -7.74 5.30
CA GLY A 48 -16.60 -8.44 5.58
C GLY A 48 -17.84 -7.54 5.51
N LEU A 49 -17.74 -6.38 4.87
CA LEU A 49 -18.81 -5.39 4.78
C LEU A 49 -19.45 -5.37 3.38
N THR A 50 -20.73 -5.00 3.32
CA THR A 50 -21.42 -4.65 2.07
C THR A 50 -21.41 -3.14 1.90
N ALA A 51 -20.85 -2.66 0.80
CA ALA A 51 -20.82 -1.23 0.48
C ALA A 51 -22.25 -0.66 0.33
N PRO A 52 -22.47 0.64 0.66
CA PRO A 52 -23.81 1.22 0.69
C PRO A 52 -24.46 1.25 -0.69
N ARG A 53 -25.79 1.11 -0.72
CA ARG A 53 -26.55 0.99 -1.97
C ARG A 53 -26.61 2.30 -2.74
N GLU A 54 -26.43 3.40 -2.03
CA GLU A 54 -26.26 4.77 -2.53
C GLU A 54 -24.98 4.91 -3.36
N ALA A 55 -23.97 4.08 -3.08
CA ALA A 55 -22.74 3.96 -3.87
C ALA A 55 -22.79 2.86 -4.95
N ALA A 56 -23.91 2.16 -5.15
CA ALA A 56 -23.96 0.94 -5.97
C ALA A 56 -23.57 1.13 -7.45
N VAL A 57 -23.77 2.33 -8.01
CA VAL A 57 -23.31 2.67 -9.38
C VAL A 57 -21.77 2.70 -9.44
N GLU A 58 -21.15 3.18 -8.37
CA GLU A 58 -19.70 3.38 -8.26
C GLU A 58 -18.98 2.15 -7.68
N GLN A 59 -19.69 1.22 -7.04
CA GLN A 59 -19.15 0.00 -6.41
C GLN A 59 -18.28 -0.85 -7.34
N GLY A 60 -18.63 -0.92 -8.63
CA GLY A 60 -17.87 -1.66 -9.65
C GLY A 60 -16.65 -0.93 -10.21
N ARG A 61 -16.42 0.34 -9.85
CA ARG A 61 -15.31 1.14 -10.37
C ARG A 61 -14.01 0.78 -9.65
N PRO A 62 -12.88 0.62 -10.39
CA PRO A 62 -11.56 0.45 -9.77
C PRO A 62 -11.15 1.71 -8.99
N ILE A 63 -10.52 1.50 -7.83
CA ILE A 63 -9.94 2.57 -7.01
C ILE A 63 -8.42 2.50 -7.02
N THR A 64 -7.80 3.65 -6.75
CA THR A 64 -6.35 3.81 -6.66
C THR A 64 -6.01 4.66 -5.46
N SER A 65 -4.75 4.57 -4.99
CA SER A 65 -4.23 5.39 -3.89
C SER A 65 -5.20 5.45 -2.71
N TYR A 66 -5.45 4.29 -2.10
CA TYR A 66 -6.42 4.16 -1.03
C TYR A 66 -5.78 3.64 0.25
N ALA A 67 -6.36 4.02 1.39
CA ALA A 67 -6.00 3.49 2.70
C ALA A 67 -7.27 3.16 3.50
N VAL A 68 -7.16 2.13 4.33
CA VAL A 68 -8.24 1.63 5.19
C VAL A 68 -7.82 1.74 6.66
N LEU A 69 -8.72 2.32 7.46
CA LEU A 69 -8.81 2.07 8.89
C LEU A 69 -9.94 1.05 9.08
N ASP A 70 -9.66 -0.08 9.74
CA ASP A 70 -10.69 -1.03 10.15
C ASP A 70 -10.50 -1.38 11.63
N ASP A 71 -11.38 -0.87 12.49
CA ASP A 71 -11.38 -1.14 13.91
C ASP A 71 -12.74 -1.66 14.40
N ARG A 72 -12.87 -1.88 15.72
CA ARG A 72 -14.07 -2.49 16.34
C ARG A 72 -15.30 -1.58 16.30
N SER A 73 -15.10 -0.27 16.18
CA SER A 73 -16.13 0.78 16.22
C SER A 73 -16.41 1.39 14.84
N VAL A 74 -15.41 1.50 13.98
CA VAL A 74 -15.55 2.14 12.66
C VAL A 74 -14.69 1.45 11.61
N TYR A 75 -15.20 1.44 10.38
CA TYR A 75 -14.41 1.22 9.16
C TYR A 75 -14.37 2.53 8.37
N VAL A 76 -13.20 2.93 7.89
CA VAL A 76 -13.02 4.12 7.02
C VAL A 76 -12.12 3.77 5.84
N LEU A 77 -12.60 4.03 4.64
CA LEU A 77 -11.86 3.92 3.39
C LEU A 77 -11.73 5.31 2.76
N ALA A 78 -10.50 5.80 2.65
CA ALA A 78 -10.18 7.00 1.88
C ALA A 78 -9.51 6.58 0.55
N TYR A 79 -9.91 7.16 -0.58
CA TYR A 79 -9.53 6.68 -1.92
C TYR A 79 -9.69 7.74 -3.04
N TYR A 80 -9.09 7.47 -4.20
CA TYR A 80 -9.39 8.11 -5.47
C TYR A 80 -9.96 7.09 -6.48
N TRP A 81 -10.64 7.57 -7.53
CA TRP A 81 -10.95 6.73 -8.69
C TRP A 81 -9.68 6.44 -9.51
N ASP A 82 -9.55 5.21 -10.00
CA ASP A 82 -8.55 4.87 -11.00
C ASP A 82 -9.05 5.36 -12.36
N LEU A 83 -8.45 6.44 -12.88
CA LEU A 83 -8.88 7.09 -14.12
C LEU A 83 -7.83 6.90 -15.24
N PRO A 84 -8.25 6.92 -16.53
CA PRO A 84 -7.34 6.67 -17.67
C PRO A 84 -6.18 7.67 -17.82
N SER A 85 -6.25 8.81 -17.15
CA SER A 85 -5.19 9.82 -17.03
C SER A 85 -3.96 9.33 -16.24
N GLY A 86 -4.14 8.35 -15.35
CA GLY A 86 -3.10 7.87 -14.43
C GLY A 86 -2.75 8.85 -13.29
N THR A 87 -3.35 10.05 -13.28
CA THR A 87 -3.20 11.06 -12.23
C THR A 87 -4.25 10.87 -11.13
N LEU A 88 -3.95 11.34 -9.92
CA LEU A 88 -4.95 11.47 -8.87
C LEU A 88 -5.79 12.72 -9.18
N GLU A 89 -7.09 12.53 -9.41
CA GLU A 89 -8.02 13.62 -9.73
C GLU A 89 -9.04 13.80 -8.60
N ASP A 90 -9.32 15.08 -8.30
CA ASP A 90 -10.22 15.51 -7.25
C ASP A 90 -11.67 14.97 -7.39
N PRO A 91 -12.44 14.99 -6.29
CA PRO A 91 -11.97 15.10 -4.90
C PRO A 91 -11.40 13.78 -4.36
N LEU A 92 -10.59 13.87 -3.30
CA LEU A 92 -10.34 12.71 -2.44
C LEU A 92 -11.67 12.27 -1.83
N ARG A 93 -11.98 10.97 -1.91
CA ARG A 93 -13.28 10.40 -1.49
C ARG A 93 -13.11 9.62 -0.19
N ILE A 94 -14.03 9.82 0.75
CA ILE A 94 -14.04 9.17 2.07
C ILE A 94 -15.37 8.44 2.23
N LEU A 95 -15.30 7.17 2.63
CA LEU A 95 -16.46 6.34 2.94
C LEU A 95 -16.25 5.72 4.32
N SER A 96 -17.16 5.96 5.26
CA SER A 96 -17.08 5.42 6.62
C SER A 96 -18.34 4.66 7.03
N TYR A 97 -18.15 3.60 7.81
CA TYR A 97 -19.21 2.77 8.37
C TYR A 97 -19.06 2.73 9.89
N ASP A 98 -20.06 3.27 10.58
CA ASP A 98 -20.17 3.19 12.03
C ASP A 98 -20.70 1.80 12.41
N ARG A 99 -19.86 0.96 13.03
CA ARG A 99 -20.18 -0.44 13.34
C ARG A 99 -21.19 -0.58 14.49
N GLY A 100 -21.40 0.45 15.30
CA GLY A 100 -22.35 0.44 16.42
C GLY A 100 -23.79 0.76 16.01
N SER A 101 -23.97 1.66 15.05
CA SER A 101 -25.26 2.07 14.50
C SER A 101 -25.61 1.40 13.17
N GLY A 102 -24.63 0.81 12.48
CA GLY A 102 -24.79 0.22 11.14
C GLY A 102 -24.94 1.27 10.02
N VAL A 103 -24.53 2.52 10.27
CA VAL A 103 -24.75 3.65 9.36
C VAL A 103 -23.50 3.92 8.52
N TRP A 104 -23.67 3.88 7.20
CA TRP A 104 -22.70 4.41 6.24
C TRP A 104 -22.80 5.94 6.12
N LYS A 105 -21.66 6.60 5.98
CA LYS A 105 -21.52 8.03 5.67
C LYS A 105 -20.50 8.18 4.54
N ALA A 106 -20.74 9.15 3.65
CA ALA A 106 -19.83 9.50 2.56
C ALA A 106 -19.42 10.96 2.67
N GLY A 107 -18.16 11.25 2.35
CA GLY A 107 -17.58 12.58 2.34
C GLY A 107 -16.60 12.74 1.17
N GLN A 108 -16.30 13.99 0.83
CA GLN A 108 -15.39 14.35 -0.26
C GLN A 108 -14.56 15.56 0.20
N LEU A 109 -13.26 15.54 -0.10
CA LEU A 109 -12.34 16.64 0.14
C LEU A 109 -11.84 17.15 -1.21
N ALA A 110 -12.23 18.37 -1.56
CA ALA A 110 -11.68 19.09 -2.72
C ALA A 110 -10.35 19.72 -2.31
N LEU A 111 -9.30 19.45 -3.06
CA LEU A 111 -7.92 19.86 -2.76
C LEU A 111 -7.60 21.18 -3.46
N ALA A 112 -8.21 21.41 -4.63
CA ALA A 112 -8.19 22.70 -5.30
C ALA A 112 -9.09 23.74 -4.61
N GLY A 113 -8.50 24.63 -3.80
CA GLY A 113 -9.09 25.92 -3.44
C GLY A 113 -9.65 26.08 -2.02
N ASP A 114 -9.41 25.14 -1.10
CA ASP A 114 -9.77 25.31 0.32
C ASP A 114 -8.77 26.27 1.02
N PRO A 115 -9.23 27.39 1.62
CA PRO A 115 -8.36 28.34 2.33
C PRO A 115 -7.77 27.81 3.64
N ILE A 116 -8.23 26.65 4.17
CA ILE A 116 -7.67 26.01 5.37
C ILE A 116 -6.42 25.21 4.97
N ALA A 117 -5.39 25.94 4.55
CA ALA A 117 -3.98 25.52 4.52
C ALA A 117 -3.68 24.11 3.94
N HIS A 118 -4.38 23.70 2.87
CA HIS A 118 -3.97 22.57 2.04
C HIS A 118 -2.72 22.96 1.22
N GLY A 119 -1.57 22.94 1.90
CA GLY A 119 -0.26 23.11 1.28
C GLY A 119 0.06 21.98 0.29
N GLU A 120 1.22 22.10 -0.36
CA GLU A 120 1.72 21.26 -1.47
C GLU A 120 2.08 19.82 -1.03
N CYS A 121 1.08 19.11 -0.50
CA CYS A 121 1.24 17.90 0.31
C CYS A 121 0.19 16.81 0.01
N VAL A 122 -1.04 17.19 -0.34
CA VAL A 122 -2.10 16.20 -0.58
C VAL A 122 -1.90 15.55 -1.94
N GLY A 123 -1.60 14.26 -1.92
CA GLY A 123 -1.41 13.42 -3.10
C GLY A 123 -1.90 12.01 -2.81
N SER A 124 -1.01 11.01 -2.93
CA SER A 124 -1.39 9.64 -2.63
C SER A 124 -1.65 9.43 -1.13
N ILE A 125 -2.60 8.56 -0.80
CA ILE A 125 -3.02 8.27 0.57
C ILE A 125 -2.15 7.14 1.13
N LEU A 126 -1.50 7.40 2.26
CA LEU A 126 -0.60 6.45 2.93
C LEU A 126 -1.31 5.70 4.08
N ARG A 127 -2.20 6.38 4.81
CA ARG A 127 -2.89 5.84 5.99
C ARG A 127 -4.15 6.63 6.32
N VAL A 128 -5.13 5.97 6.94
CA VAL A 128 -6.18 6.64 7.73
C VAL A 128 -5.96 6.29 9.20
N GLN A 129 -5.99 7.28 10.10
CA GLN A 129 -5.82 7.09 11.54
C GLN A 129 -7.00 7.67 12.32
N ALA A 130 -7.40 7.00 13.40
CA ALA A 130 -8.40 7.53 14.32
C ALA A 130 -7.78 8.55 15.31
N LEU A 131 -8.43 9.70 15.46
CA LEU A 131 -8.23 10.65 16.55
C LEU A 131 -9.52 10.69 17.41
N PRO A 132 -9.48 11.19 18.66
CA PRO A 132 -10.65 11.13 19.56
C PRO A 132 -11.95 11.75 19.03
N TYR A 133 -11.86 12.68 18.07
CA TYR A 133 -13.00 13.40 17.49
C TYR A 133 -12.91 13.56 15.95
N ALA A 134 -11.94 12.91 15.29
CA ALA A 134 -11.63 13.13 13.87
C ALA A 134 -10.89 11.92 13.26
N PHE A 135 -10.64 11.97 11.95
CA PHE A 135 -9.69 11.08 11.27
C PHE A 135 -8.54 11.90 10.70
N LEU A 136 -7.32 11.37 10.80
CA LEU A 136 -6.13 11.90 10.12
C LEU A 136 -5.89 11.09 8.85
N LEU A 137 -5.52 11.76 7.75
CA LEU A 137 -5.22 11.14 6.47
C LEU A 137 -3.76 11.45 6.09
N ASP A 138 -2.83 10.56 6.46
CA ASP A 138 -1.43 10.66 6.07
C ASP A 138 -1.35 10.60 4.53
N THR A 139 -0.75 11.60 3.88
CA THR A 139 -0.67 11.70 2.40
C THR A 139 0.72 12.10 1.92
N HIS A 140 1.00 11.96 0.62
CA HIS A 140 2.27 12.40 0.02
C HIS A 140 2.15 12.80 -1.44
N ILE A 141 2.88 13.84 -1.88
CA ILE A 141 2.99 14.17 -3.32
C ILE A 141 4.02 13.27 -4.02
N ASN A 142 5.05 12.79 -3.31
CA ASN A 142 6.04 11.88 -3.86
C ASN A 142 6.61 10.95 -2.77
N PRO A 143 7.21 9.79 -3.11
CA PRO A 143 7.72 8.82 -2.12
C PRO A 143 8.87 9.33 -1.22
N SER A 144 9.37 10.55 -1.44
CA SER A 144 10.39 11.21 -0.60
C SER A 144 9.84 12.33 0.31
N ALA A 145 8.56 12.69 0.21
CA ALA A 145 7.95 13.79 0.96
C ALA A 145 6.54 13.41 1.47
N GLY A 146 6.49 12.72 2.61
CA GLY A 146 5.25 12.45 3.34
C GLY A 146 4.80 13.62 4.20
N CYS A 147 3.50 13.86 4.25
CA CYS A 147 2.85 14.92 5.00
C CYS A 147 1.79 14.37 5.97
N LEU A 148 1.50 15.16 7.01
CA LEU A 148 0.53 14.91 8.07
C LEU A 148 -0.48 16.06 8.13
#